data_AF-A6JQY9-F1
#
_entry.id   AF-A6JQY9-F1
#
_cell.length_a   1.000
_cell.length_b   1.000
_cell.length_c   1.000
_cell.angle_alpha   90.00
_cell.angle_beta   90.00
_cell.angle_gamma   90.00
#
_symmetry.space_group_name_H-M   'P 1'
#
loop_
_entity.id
_entity.type
_entity.pdbx_description
1 polymer ?
#
loop_
_entity_poly.entity_id
_entity_poly.type
_entity_poly.pdbx_seq_one_letter_code
_entity_poly.pdbx_strand_id
1 'polypeptide(L)'
;MVLQFGFVTIFVAACPLAPLFALLNNWVEIRLDARKFVCEYRRPVAERAQDIGIWFHILAGLTHLAVISNAFLLAFSSDFLPRVYYSWTRAPDLRGFLNFTLARAPPTFTSAHNRTCRYRAFRDDDGHYSPTYWTLLAIRLAFVIVFEHVVFSTGRFLDLLVPDIPESVEIKVKREYYLAKQALADNEVSTQATVLALQPCPSHSGCMTKA
;
A
#
# COMPACT_ATOMS: atom_id res chain seq x y z
N MET A 1 -5.73 -12.52 6.12
CA MET A 1 -4.86 -11.61 5.34
C MET A 1 -5.26 -10.11 5.28
N VAL A 2 -6.36 -9.68 4.62
CA VAL A 2 -6.60 -8.22 4.38
C VAL A 2 -6.76 -7.39 5.65
N LEU A 3 -7.48 -7.89 6.66
CA LEU A 3 -7.63 -7.18 7.94
C LEU A 3 -6.29 -7.01 8.66
N GLN A 4 -5.43 -8.03 8.62
CA GLN A 4 -4.09 -7.98 9.19
C GLN A 4 -3.22 -6.95 8.47
N PHE A 5 -3.30 -6.87 7.14
CA PHE A 5 -2.66 -5.81 6.37
C PHE A 5 -3.12 -4.41 6.82
N GLY A 6 -4.42 -4.22 7.05
CA GLY A 6 -4.97 -2.98 7.61
C GLY A 6 -4.40 -2.63 8.98
N PHE A 7 -4.35 -3.59 9.92
CA PHE A 7 -3.75 -3.38 11.24
C PHE A 7 -2.28 -2.97 11.17
N VAL A 8 -1.52 -3.62 10.28
CA VAL A 8 -0.10 -3.33 10.10
C VAL A 8 0.11 -1.94 9.51
N THR A 9 -0.67 -1.55 8.50
CA THR A 9 -0.43 -0.31 7.75
C THR A 9 -1.02 0.93 8.40
N ILE A 10 -2.25 0.87 8.92
CA ILE A 10 -2.95 2.05 9.47
C ILE A 10 -2.36 2.53 10.80
N PHE A 11 -1.79 1.61 11.60
CA PHE A 11 -1.32 1.89 12.97
C PHE A 11 0.19 1.72 13.16
N VAL A 12 0.96 1.66 12.07
CA VAL A 12 2.42 1.45 12.14
C VAL A 12 3.12 2.53 12.95
N ALA A 13 2.65 3.78 12.88
CA ALA A 13 3.22 4.90 13.65
C ALA A 13 3.04 4.74 15.17
N ALA A 14 2.02 3.99 15.61
CA ALA A 14 1.75 3.75 17.02
C ALA A 14 2.47 2.50 17.54
N CYS A 15 2.56 1.43 16.73
CA CYS A 15 3.21 0.18 17.11
C CYS A 15 4.16 -0.31 16.00
N PRO A 16 5.47 -0.02 16.08
CA PRO A 16 6.43 -0.41 15.05
C PRO A 16 6.69 -1.93 15.02
N LEU A 17 6.28 -2.67 16.05
CA LEU A 17 6.43 -4.14 16.15
C LEU A 17 5.32 -4.91 15.42
N ALA A 18 4.24 -4.26 14.98
CA ALA A 18 3.12 -4.91 14.31
C ALA A 18 3.51 -5.76 13.08
N PRO A 19 4.44 -5.34 12.20
CA PRO A 19 4.89 -6.17 11.08
C PRO A 19 5.54 -7.49 11.50
N LEU A 20 6.25 -7.51 12.64
CA LEU A 20 6.88 -8.74 13.15
C LEU A 20 5.82 -9.76 13.57
N PHE A 21 4.80 -9.33 14.30
CA PHE A 21 3.67 -10.19 14.67
C PHE A 21 2.91 -10.69 13.45
N ALA A 22 2.74 -9.82 12.44
CA ALA A 22 2.14 -10.21 11.19
C ALA A 22 2.95 -11.27 10.43
N LEU A 23 4.29 -11.16 10.42
CA LEU A 23 5.17 -12.16 9.81
C LEU A 23 5.01 -13.53 10.48
N LEU A 24 5.04 -13.57 11.82
CA LEU A 24 4.86 -14.80 12.58
C LEU A 24 3.48 -15.42 12.36
N ASN A 25 2.43 -14.59 12.33
CA ASN A 25 1.08 -15.06 12.03
C ASN A 25 1.01 -15.66 10.62
N ASN A 26 1.54 -14.97 9.60
CA ASN A 26 1.54 -15.45 8.21
C ASN A 26 2.30 -16.76 8.04
N TRP A 27 3.41 -16.94 8.76
CA TRP A 27 4.19 -18.19 8.74
C TRP A 27 3.35 -19.39 9.20
N VAL A 28 2.60 -19.22 10.30
CA VAL A 28 1.72 -20.25 10.84
C VAL A 28 0.48 -20.43 9.96
N GLU A 29 -0.12 -19.34 9.48
CA GLU A 29 -1.33 -19.31 8.64
C GLU A 29 -1.14 -20.13 7.36
N ILE A 30 -0.01 -19.97 6.66
CA ILE A 30 0.29 -20.75 5.44
C ILE A 30 0.28 -22.26 5.71
N ARG A 31 0.84 -22.71 6.85
CA ARG A 31 0.91 -24.14 7.19
C ARG A 31 -0.46 -24.68 7.62
N LEU A 32 -1.21 -23.90 8.39
CA LEU A 32 -2.53 -24.29 8.85
C LEU A 32 -3.53 -24.35 7.69
N ASP A 33 -3.52 -23.38 6.79
CA ASP A 33 -4.43 -23.37 5.65
C ASP A 33 -4.11 -24.51 4.66
N ALA A 34 -2.83 -24.82 4.43
CA ALA A 34 -2.44 -25.99 3.66
C ALA A 34 -2.98 -27.30 4.30
N ARG A 35 -2.89 -27.44 5.63
CA ARG A 35 -3.42 -28.61 6.34
C ARG A 35 -4.94 -28.69 6.21
N LYS A 36 -5.67 -27.58 6.35
CA LYS A 36 -7.13 -27.55 6.18
C LYS A 36 -7.54 -27.99 4.79
N PHE A 37 -6.87 -27.49 3.75
CA PHE A 37 -7.18 -27.89 2.36
C PHE A 37 -6.93 -29.37 2.06
N VAL A 38 -5.90 -29.97 2.67
CA VAL A 38 -5.54 -31.37 2.41
C VAL A 38 -6.30 -32.35 3.30
N CYS A 39 -6.54 -32.00 4.57
CA CYS A 39 -7.06 -32.94 5.58
C CYS A 39 -8.53 -32.70 5.95
N GLU A 40 -9.05 -31.48 5.84
CA GLU A 40 -10.36 -31.11 6.39
C GLU A 40 -11.41 -30.82 5.32
N TYR A 41 -11.02 -30.15 4.22
CA TYR A 41 -11.95 -29.77 3.16
C TYR A 41 -12.06 -30.79 2.04
N ARG A 42 -13.26 -30.89 1.46
CA ARG A 42 -13.45 -31.60 0.18
C ARG A 42 -12.80 -30.80 -0.94
N ARG A 43 -12.19 -31.52 -1.91
CA ARG A 43 -11.54 -30.91 -3.08
C ARG A 43 -12.48 -29.95 -3.82
N PRO A 44 -12.12 -28.65 -3.94
CA PRO A 44 -12.90 -27.68 -4.71
C PRO A 44 -12.74 -27.91 -6.22
N VAL A 45 -13.70 -27.39 -6.99
CA VAL A 45 -13.62 -27.35 -8.45
C VAL A 45 -12.60 -26.30 -8.86
N ALA A 46 -11.73 -26.64 -9.82
CA ALA A 46 -10.71 -25.72 -10.29
C ALA A 46 -11.32 -24.63 -11.17
N GLU A 47 -11.26 -23.39 -10.71
CA GLU A 47 -11.54 -22.20 -11.51
C GLU A 47 -10.25 -21.47 -11.86
N ARG A 48 -10.20 -20.88 -13.06
CA ARG A 48 -9.07 -20.06 -13.50
C ARG A 48 -9.40 -18.59 -13.25
N ALA A 49 -8.61 -17.95 -12.39
CA ALA A 49 -8.62 -16.51 -12.20
C ALA A 49 -7.26 -15.93 -12.63
N GLN A 50 -7.28 -14.75 -13.25
CA GLN A 50 -6.06 -14.04 -13.66
C GLN A 50 -5.49 -13.16 -12.52
N ASP A 51 -6.36 -12.74 -11.60
CA ASP A 51 -6.06 -11.79 -10.54
C ASP A 51 -6.82 -12.13 -9.25
N ILE A 52 -6.54 -11.37 -8.18
CA ILE A 52 -7.27 -11.45 -6.91
C ILE A 52 -8.62 -10.71 -6.95
N GLY A 53 -8.91 -10.01 -8.05
CA GLY A 53 -10.14 -9.23 -8.26
C GLY A 53 -10.28 -8.03 -7.32
N ILE A 54 -11.49 -7.84 -6.77
CA ILE A 54 -11.87 -6.68 -5.95
C ILE A 54 -10.95 -6.42 -4.75
N TRP A 55 -10.30 -7.46 -4.23
CA TRP A 55 -9.37 -7.34 -3.11
C TRP A 55 -8.20 -6.41 -3.40
N PHE A 56 -7.77 -6.30 -4.66
CA PHE A 56 -6.72 -5.34 -5.04
C PHE A 56 -7.15 -3.89 -4.80
N HIS A 57 -8.36 -3.54 -5.23
CA HIS A 57 -8.92 -2.19 -4.98
C HIS A 57 -9.15 -1.92 -3.50
N ILE A 58 -9.55 -2.93 -2.72
CA ILE A 58 -9.70 -2.79 -1.26
C ILE A 58 -8.33 -2.52 -0.61
N LEU A 59 -7.30 -3.26 -0.98
CA LEU A 59 -5.94 -3.05 -0.47
C LEU A 59 -5.40 -1.67 -0.85
N ALA A 60 -5.65 -1.22 -2.09
CA ALA A 60 -5.30 0.12 -2.52
C ALA A 60 -6.07 1.20 -1.73
N GLY A 61 -7.36 1.01 -1.44
CA GLY A 61 -8.10 1.92 -0.58
C GLY A 61 -7.55 1.97 0.85
N LEU A 62 -7.17 0.82 1.40
CA LEU A 62 -6.56 0.71 2.73
C LEU A 62 -5.20 1.41 2.79
N THR A 63 -4.36 1.34 1.76
CA THR A 63 -3.07 2.04 1.75
C THR A 63 -3.25 3.56 1.75
N HIS A 64 -4.20 4.09 0.97
CA HIS A 64 -4.51 5.52 0.99
C HIS A 64 -5.01 5.97 2.37
N LEU A 65 -5.94 5.21 2.97
CA LEU A 65 -6.44 5.50 4.32
C LEU A 65 -5.33 5.41 5.39
N ALA A 66 -4.38 4.49 5.21
CA ALA A 66 -3.25 4.32 6.12
C ALA A 66 -2.33 5.55 6.11
N VAL A 67 -2.06 6.17 4.97
CA VAL A 67 -1.24 7.40 4.89
C VAL A 67 -1.90 8.51 5.71
N ILE A 68 -3.19 8.75 5.49
CA ILE A 68 -3.96 9.79 6.19
C ILE A 68 -3.96 9.49 7.70
N SER A 69 -4.30 8.25 8.09
CA SER A 69 -4.40 7.86 9.49
C SER A 69 -3.08 7.99 10.24
N ASN A 70 -1.96 7.58 9.65
CA ASN A 70 -0.64 7.74 10.27
C ASN A 70 -0.23 9.21 10.38
N ALA A 71 -0.58 10.06 9.41
CA ALA A 71 -0.34 11.50 9.50
C ALA A 71 -1.06 12.11 10.72
N PHE A 72 -2.33 11.75 10.93
CA PHE A 72 -3.10 12.19 12.10
C PHE A 72 -2.56 11.62 13.41
N LEU A 73 -2.15 10.35 13.45
CA LEU A 73 -1.53 9.75 14.64
C LEU A 73 -0.25 10.50 15.04
N LEU A 74 0.61 10.80 14.07
CA LEU A 74 1.84 11.56 14.32
C LEU A 74 1.52 13.01 14.74
N ALA A 75 0.55 13.67 14.11
CA ALA A 75 0.25 15.07 14.40
C ALA A 75 -0.46 15.28 15.76
N PHE A 76 -1.47 14.46 16.06
CA PHE A 76 -2.39 14.70 17.17
C PHE A 76 -2.18 13.77 18.36
N SER A 77 -1.84 12.51 18.11
CA SER A 77 -1.65 11.53 19.19
C SER A 77 -0.24 11.60 19.77
N SER A 78 0.77 11.85 18.93
CA SER A 78 2.16 11.89 19.36
C SER A 78 2.58 13.26 19.94
N ASP A 79 3.58 13.22 20.82
CA ASP A 79 4.26 14.42 21.33
C ASP A 79 5.38 14.94 20.42
N PHE A 80 5.48 14.43 19.19
CA PHE A 80 6.54 14.81 18.25
C PHE A 80 6.51 16.30 17.92
N LEU A 81 5.39 16.81 17.39
CA LEU A 81 5.31 18.20 16.95
C LEU A 81 5.47 19.22 18.09
N PRO A 82 4.84 19.07 19.28
CA PRO A 82 5.09 19.98 20.40
C PRO A 82 6.55 19.98 20.88
N ARG A 83 7.22 18.82 20.86
CA ARG A 83 8.65 18.73 21.24
C ARG A 83 9.54 19.43 20.24
N VAL A 84 9.31 19.24 18.94
CA VAL A 84 10.05 19.93 17.87
C VAL A 84 9.82 21.44 17.93
N TYR A 85 8.58 21.87 18.13
CA TYR A 85 8.27 23.29 18.29
C TYR A 85 9.00 23.90 19.50
N TYR A 86 9.01 23.20 20.63
CA TYR A 86 9.70 23.66 21.84
C TYR A 86 11.23 23.69 21.66
N SER A 87 11.80 22.65 21.03
CA SER A 87 13.25 22.57 20.81
C SER A 87 13.75 23.66 19.87
N TRP A 88 12.95 24.00 18.85
CA TRP A 88 13.27 25.06 17.91
C TRP A 88 13.14 26.47 18.52
N THR A 89 12.12 26.70 19.34
CA THR A 89 11.79 28.06 19.82
C THR A 89 12.45 28.44 21.14
N ARG A 90 12.70 27.48 22.04
CA ARG A 90 13.19 27.77 23.40
C ARG A 90 14.53 27.11 23.68
N ALA A 91 14.56 25.79 23.73
CA ALA A 91 15.71 25.05 24.24
C ALA A 91 15.89 23.71 23.51
N PRO A 92 17.02 23.50 22.83
CA PRO A 92 17.25 22.29 22.03
C PRO A 92 17.34 21.01 22.88
N ASP A 93 17.66 21.14 24.17
CA ASP A 93 17.81 20.03 25.12
C ASP A 93 16.50 19.59 25.80
N LEU A 94 15.35 20.18 25.42
CA LEU A 94 14.02 19.92 25.99
C LEU A 94 13.93 20.17 27.51
N ARG A 95 14.91 20.85 28.13
CA ARG A 95 14.86 21.14 29.57
C ARG A 95 13.71 22.11 29.86
N GLY A 96 12.75 21.66 30.67
CA GLY A 96 11.55 22.43 30.99
C GLY A 96 10.36 22.20 30.05
N PHE A 97 10.44 21.24 29.12
CA PHE A 97 9.33 20.89 28.22
C PHE A 97 8.04 20.51 28.99
N LEU A 98 8.16 19.79 30.10
CA LEU A 98 7.01 19.43 30.94
C LEU A 98 6.33 20.68 31.55
N ASN A 99 7.11 21.66 32.01
CA ASN A 99 6.57 22.91 32.56
C ASN A 99 5.89 23.76 31.48
N PHE A 100 6.31 23.65 30.22
CA PHE A 100 5.67 24.31 29.09
C PHE A 100 4.36 23.64 28.66
N THR A 101 4.28 22.32 28.76
CA THR A 101 3.12 21.53 28.28
C THR A 101 1.96 21.51 29.29
N LEU A 102 2.25 21.84 30.55
CA LEU A 102 1.29 21.83 31.65
C LEU A 102 0.68 23.23 31.87
N ALA A 103 -0.65 23.32 31.81
CA ALA A 103 -1.41 24.49 32.23
C ALA A 103 -1.75 24.41 33.72
N ARG A 104 -1.93 25.57 34.37
CA ARG A 104 -2.42 25.66 35.75
C ARG A 104 -3.95 25.59 35.79
N ALA A 105 -4.48 25.00 36.86
CA ALA A 105 -5.92 25.01 37.13
C ALA A 105 -6.44 26.45 37.26
N PRO A 106 -7.67 26.75 36.81
CA PRO A 106 -8.26 28.08 36.94
C PRO A 106 -8.28 28.58 38.39
N PRO A 107 -8.24 29.90 38.60
CA PRO A 107 -8.26 30.49 39.94
C PRO A 107 -9.52 30.12 40.73
N THR A 108 -10.67 29.94 40.06
CA THR A 108 -11.93 29.49 40.67
C THR A 108 -11.80 28.13 41.35
N PHE A 109 -11.16 27.17 40.68
CA PHE A 109 -10.91 25.84 41.24
C PHE A 109 -9.92 25.91 42.42
N THR A 110 -8.85 26.68 42.24
CA THR A 110 -7.79 26.86 43.24
C THR A 110 -8.34 27.49 44.52
N SER A 111 -9.20 28.50 44.39
CA SER A 111 -9.86 29.16 45.53
C SER A 111 -10.85 28.24 46.25
N ALA A 112 -11.56 27.38 45.53
CA ALA A 112 -12.55 26.47 46.13
C ALA A 112 -11.90 25.32 46.92
N HIS A 113 -10.73 24.83 46.48
CA HIS A 113 -10.09 23.64 47.06
C HIS A 113 -8.77 23.92 47.80
N ASN A 114 -8.30 25.17 47.80
CA ASN A 114 -7.03 25.61 48.39
C ASN A 114 -5.82 24.76 47.94
N ARG A 115 -5.82 24.32 46.68
CA ARG A 115 -4.78 23.49 46.06
C ARG A 115 -4.56 23.90 44.61
N THR A 116 -3.30 23.92 44.19
CA THR A 116 -2.94 24.16 42.79
C THR A 116 -2.67 22.82 42.09
N CYS A 117 -3.32 22.62 40.95
CA CYS A 117 -3.15 21.43 40.12
C CYS A 117 -2.67 21.85 38.72
N ARG A 118 -1.95 20.95 38.04
CA ARG A 118 -1.53 21.13 36.65
C ARG A 118 -2.11 20.03 35.78
N TYR A 119 -2.55 20.40 34.58
CA TYR A 119 -3.12 19.47 33.61
C TYR A 119 -2.52 19.71 32.22
N ARG A 120 -2.54 18.68 31.38
CA ARG A 120 -1.97 18.74 30.04
C ARG A 120 -2.88 19.54 29.11
N ALA A 121 -2.56 20.82 28.92
CA ALA A 121 -3.25 21.72 28.01
C ALA A 121 -2.37 22.94 27.73
N PHE A 122 -2.60 23.58 26.58
CA PHE A 122 -2.00 24.87 26.22
C PHE A 122 -3.01 25.99 26.50
N ARG A 123 -3.21 26.31 27.77
CA ARG A 123 -4.13 27.35 28.24
C ARG A 123 -3.40 28.33 29.14
N ASP A 124 -3.83 29.58 29.09
CA ASP A 124 -3.34 30.62 29.99
C ASP A 124 -3.97 30.43 31.39
N ASP A 125 -3.49 31.19 32.38
CA ASP A 125 -3.95 31.04 33.78
C ASP A 125 -5.44 31.37 33.96
N ASP A 126 -5.99 32.22 33.08
CA ASP A 126 -7.42 32.57 33.04
C ASP A 126 -8.30 31.47 32.44
N GLY A 127 -7.70 30.38 31.95
CA GLY A 127 -8.40 29.23 31.36
C GLY A 127 -8.71 29.36 29.87
N HIS A 128 -8.39 30.49 29.25
CA HIS A 128 -8.49 30.70 27.81
C HIS A 128 -7.36 30.00 27.04
N TYR A 129 -7.60 29.72 25.75
CA TYR A 129 -6.59 29.10 24.88
C TYR A 129 -5.45 30.08 24.60
N SER A 130 -4.23 29.65 24.92
CA SER A 130 -3.02 30.44 24.70
C SER A 130 -2.74 30.59 23.20
N PRO A 131 -2.09 31.66 22.72
CA PRO A 131 -1.64 31.77 21.32
C PRO A 131 -0.83 30.55 20.86
N THR A 132 -0.04 29.98 21.78
CA THR A 132 0.73 28.74 21.58
C THR A 132 -0.14 27.57 21.12
N TYR A 133 -1.38 27.46 21.63
CA TYR A 133 -2.32 26.40 21.23
C TYR A 133 -2.66 26.52 19.75
N TRP A 134 -3.00 27.73 19.30
CA TRP A 134 -3.37 28.00 17.91
C TRP A 134 -2.19 27.80 16.96
N THR A 135 -0.98 28.22 17.35
CA THR A 135 0.24 27.96 16.58
C THR A 135 0.50 26.45 16.45
N LEU A 136 0.40 25.69 17.53
CA LEU A 136 0.58 24.24 17.49
C LEU A 136 -0.50 23.55 16.66
N LEU A 137 -1.75 24.02 16.71
CA LEU A 137 -2.83 23.50 15.88
C LEU A 137 -2.56 23.75 14.39
N ALA A 138 -2.11 24.96 14.03
CA ALA A 138 -1.74 25.30 12.66
C ALA A 138 -0.58 24.41 12.17
N ILE A 139 0.46 24.22 12.98
CA ILE A 139 1.59 23.33 12.67
C ILE A 139 1.12 21.89 12.46
N ARG A 140 0.21 21.38 13.31
CA ARG A 140 -0.35 20.03 13.18
C ARG A 140 -1.07 19.83 11.86
N LEU A 141 -1.94 20.77 11.48
CA LEU A 141 -2.67 20.71 10.22
C LEU A 141 -1.74 20.83 9.02
N ALA A 142 -0.77 21.74 9.07
CA ALA A 142 0.24 21.88 8.01
C ALA A 142 1.08 20.61 7.85
N PHE A 143 1.49 19.99 8.96
CA PHE A 143 2.23 18.73 8.95
C PHE A 143 1.45 17.61 8.27
N VAL A 144 0.14 17.46 8.56
CA VAL A 144 -0.69 16.43 7.93
C VAL A 144 -0.71 16.62 6.40
N ILE A 145 -0.94 17.85 5.94
CA ILE A 145 -0.98 18.16 4.50
C ILE A 145 0.37 17.85 3.84
N VAL A 146 1.48 18.31 4.42
CA VAL A 146 2.82 18.09 3.86
C VAL A 146 3.17 16.60 3.85
N PHE A 147 2.92 15.90 4.96
CA PHE A 147 3.20 14.47 5.08
C PHE A 147 2.44 13.66 4.02
N GLU A 148 1.15 13.93 3.86
CA GLU A 148 0.30 13.29 2.86
C GLU A 148 0.85 13.48 1.44
N HIS A 149 1.13 14.72 1.05
CA HIS A 149 1.63 15.02 -0.29
C HIS A 149 3.01 14.39 -0.56
N VAL A 150 3.91 14.39 0.43
CA VAL A 150 5.24 13.78 0.29
C VAL A 150 5.13 12.27 0.10
N VAL A 151 4.30 11.59 0.90
CA VAL A 151 4.15 10.13 0.81
C VAL A 151 3.49 9.73 -0.51
N PHE A 152 2.42 10.43 -0.92
CA PHE A 152 1.78 10.15 -2.21
C PHE A 152 2.70 10.47 -3.40
N SER A 153 3.47 11.55 -3.34
CA SER A 153 4.44 11.87 -4.39
C SER A 153 5.54 10.80 -4.49
N THR A 154 6.00 10.28 -3.34
CA THR A 154 6.98 9.19 -3.32
C THR A 154 6.40 7.90 -3.88
N GLY A 155 5.15 7.57 -3.54
CA GLY A 155 4.44 6.42 -4.14
C GLY A 155 4.35 6.56 -5.66
N ARG A 156 3.91 7.72 -6.14
CA ARG A 156 3.82 8.02 -7.57
C ARG A 156 5.17 7.92 -8.28
N PHE A 157 6.24 8.36 -7.62
CA PHE A 157 7.59 8.24 -8.15
C PHE A 157 8.04 6.77 -8.25
N LEU A 158 7.74 5.94 -7.25
CA LEU A 158 8.03 4.51 -7.30
C LEU A 158 7.26 3.81 -8.43
N ASP A 159 5.99 4.15 -8.62
CA ASP A 159 5.17 3.62 -9.72
C ASP A 159 5.73 4.01 -11.11
N LEU A 160 6.42 5.15 -11.23
CA LEU A 160 7.09 5.55 -12.47
C LEU A 160 8.43 4.84 -12.69
N LEU A 161 9.12 4.45 -11.61
CA LEU A 161 10.41 3.77 -11.68
C LEU A 161 10.28 2.28 -11.95
N VAL A 162 9.26 1.62 -11.40
CA VAL A 162 9.09 0.17 -11.48
C VAL A 162 8.10 -0.15 -12.60
N PRO A 163 8.54 -0.79 -13.71
CA PRO A 163 7.62 -1.18 -14.77
C PRO A 163 6.68 -2.29 -14.30
N ASP A 164 5.41 -2.20 -14.68
CA ASP A 164 4.36 -3.15 -14.27
C ASP A 164 4.63 -4.60 -14.75
N ILE A 165 5.32 -4.75 -15.89
CA ILE A 165 5.63 -6.05 -16.49
C ILE A 165 7.15 -6.26 -16.47
N PRO A 166 7.65 -7.35 -15.85
CA PRO A 166 9.07 -7.65 -15.88
C PRO A 166 9.51 -8.12 -17.27
N GLU A 167 10.69 -7.66 -17.71
CA GLU A 167 11.27 -7.94 -19.04
C GLU A 167 11.30 -9.44 -19.38
N SER A 168 11.61 -10.30 -18.41
CA SER A 168 11.66 -11.74 -18.61
C SER A 168 10.32 -12.35 -19.05
N VAL A 169 9.20 -11.78 -18.61
CA VAL A 169 7.85 -12.20 -19.01
C VAL A 169 7.52 -11.63 -20.38
N GLU A 170 7.86 -10.37 -20.62
CA GLU A 170 7.67 -9.73 -21.92
C GLU A 170 8.38 -10.51 -23.05
N ILE A 171 9.63 -10.94 -22.82
CA ILE A 171 10.39 -11.74 -23.77
C ILE A 171 9.71 -13.10 -24.02
N LYS A 172 9.21 -13.76 -22.96
CA LYS A 172 8.50 -15.05 -23.10
C LYS A 172 7.21 -14.91 -23.89
N VAL A 173 6.40 -13.89 -23.59
CA VAL A 173 5.15 -13.61 -24.32
C VAL A 173 5.44 -13.32 -25.79
N LYS A 174 6.46 -12.50 -26.09
CA LYS A 174 6.89 -12.24 -27.48
C LYS A 174 7.36 -13.50 -28.19
N ARG A 175 8.09 -14.38 -27.50
CA ARG A 175 8.57 -15.66 -28.04
C ARG A 175 7.40 -16.60 -28.36
N GLU A 176 6.46 -16.78 -27.44
CA GLU A 176 5.28 -17.63 -27.67
C GLU A 176 4.43 -17.08 -28.82
N TYR A 177 4.24 -15.76 -28.89
CA TYR A 177 3.55 -15.11 -30.00
C TYR A 177 4.24 -15.34 -31.34
N TYR A 178 5.56 -15.20 -31.39
CA TYR A 178 6.34 -15.46 -32.61
C TYR A 178 6.22 -16.92 -33.08
N LEU A 179 6.38 -17.89 -32.17
CA LEU A 179 6.26 -19.32 -32.47
C LEU A 179 4.84 -19.68 -32.95
N ALA A 180 3.80 -19.11 -32.32
CA ALA A 180 2.42 -19.31 -32.74
C ALA A 180 2.17 -18.79 -34.17
N LYS A 181 2.72 -17.61 -34.51
CA LYS A 181 2.61 -17.03 -35.86
C LYS A 181 3.34 -17.87 -36.91
N GLN A 182 4.54 -18.38 -36.59
CA GLN A 182 5.28 -19.26 -37.47
C GLN A 182 4.51 -20.56 -37.74
N ALA A 183 3.95 -21.18 -36.71
CA ALA A 183 3.16 -22.40 -36.85
C ALA A 183 1.92 -22.20 -37.73
N LEU A 184 1.26 -21.04 -37.68
CA LEU A 184 0.13 -20.73 -38.56
C LEU A 184 0.56 -20.62 -40.03
N ALA A 185 1.67 -19.92 -40.32
CA ALA A 185 2.17 -19.79 -41.67
C ALA A 185 2.60 -21.14 -42.28
N ASP A 186 3.28 -21.99 -41.52
CA ASP A 186 3.68 -23.33 -41.96
C ASP A 186 2.45 -24.22 -42.27
N ASN A 187 1.36 -24.07 -41.50
CA ASN A 187 0.10 -24.76 -41.73
C ASN A 187 -0.63 -24.25 -42.99
N GLU A 188 -0.62 -22.94 -43.26
CA GLU A 188 -1.19 -22.36 -44.49
C GLU A 188 -0.44 -22.87 -45.73
N VAL A 189 0.90 -22.87 -45.70
CA VAL A 189 1.73 -23.40 -46.79
C VAL A 189 1.43 -24.89 -47.02
N SER A 190 1.38 -25.68 -45.94
CA SER A 190 1.05 -27.12 -46.01
C SER A 190 -0.35 -27.37 -46.57
N THR A 191 -1.33 -26.54 -46.19
CA THR A 191 -2.71 -26.62 -46.70
C THR A 191 -2.78 -26.27 -48.18
N GLN A 192 -2.11 -25.21 -48.62
CA GLN A 192 -2.04 -24.83 -50.04
C GLN A 192 -1.35 -25.91 -50.89
N ALA A 193 -0.25 -26.48 -50.41
CA ALA A 193 0.44 -27.58 -51.09
C ALA A 193 -0.46 -28.82 -51.23
N THR A 194 -1.25 -29.13 -50.20
CA THR A 194 -2.21 -30.25 -50.24
C THR A 194 -3.35 -29.99 -51.22
N VAL A 195 -3.89 -28.77 -51.27
CA VAL A 195 -4.94 -28.39 -52.23
C VAL A 195 -4.43 -28.45 -53.67
N LEU A 196 -3.22 -27.96 -53.93
CA LEU A 196 -2.58 -28.05 -55.25
C LEU A 196 -2.32 -29.52 -55.66
N ALA A 197 -1.95 -30.39 -54.71
CA ALA A 197 -1.76 -31.82 -54.98
C ALA A 197 -3.08 -32.58 -55.26
N LEU A 198 -4.21 -32.07 -54.76
CA LEU A 198 -5.55 -32.64 -54.99
C LEU A 198 -6.28 -32.02 -56.18
N GLN A 199 -5.69 -31.04 -56.86
CA GLN A 199 -6.31 -30.36 -57.99
C GLN A 199 -6.35 -31.31 -59.21
N PRO A 200 -7.52 -31.64 -59.77
CA PRO A 200 -7.60 -32.53 -60.91
C PRO A 200 -6.86 -31.90 -62.09
N CYS A 201 -5.95 -32.65 -62.71
CA CYS A 201 -5.28 -32.22 -63.94
C CYS A 201 -6.35 -31.79 -64.97
N PRO A 202 -6.25 -30.59 -65.58
CA PRO A 202 -7.15 -30.21 -66.64
C PRO A 202 -6.93 -31.17 -67.81
N SER A 203 -8.00 -31.87 -68.18
CA SER A 203 -8.04 -32.75 -69.34
C SER A 203 -7.92 -31.89 -70.61
N HIS A 204 -6.70 -31.55 -71.05
CA HIS A 204 -6.42 -31.33 -72.46
C HIS A 204 -4.91 -31.33 -72.76
N SER A 205 -4.55 -32.21 -73.70
CA SER A 205 -3.33 -32.26 -74.53
C SER A 205 -1.95 -32.44 -73.87
N GLY A 206 -1.53 -33.71 -73.83
CA GLY A 206 -0.24 -34.18 -74.36
C GLY A 206 1.05 -33.72 -73.68
N CYS A 207 1.67 -34.59 -72.89
CA CYS A 207 3.13 -34.58 -72.72
C CYS A 207 3.67 -36.01 -72.67
N MET A 208 4.69 -36.23 -73.52
CA MET A 208 5.32 -37.51 -73.87
C MET A 208 6.02 -38.18 -72.68
N THR A 209 5.85 -39.49 -72.59
CA THR A 209 6.81 -40.42 -71.98
C THR A 209 8.12 -40.40 -72.78
N LYS A 210 9.27 -40.22 -72.11
CA LYS A 210 10.56 -40.75 -72.55
C LYS A 210 11.44 -41.14 -71.35
N ALA A 211 11.81 -42.43 -71.39
CA ALA A 211 12.95 -43.15 -70.82
C ALA A 211 13.51 -42.72 -69.46
#